data_AF-A0A6G4R2J6-F1
#
_entry.id   AF-A0A6G4R2J6-F1
#
_cell.length_a   1.000
_cell.length_b   1.000
_cell.length_c   1.000
_cell.angle_alpha   90.00
_cell.angle_beta   90.00
_cell.angle_gamma   90.00
#
_symmetry.space_group_name_H-M   'P 1'
#
loop_
_entity.id
_entity.type
_entity.pdbx_description
1 polymer ?
#
loop_
_entity_poly.entity_id
_entity_poly.type
_entity_poly.pdbx_seq_one_letter_code
_entity_poly.pdbx_strand_id
1 'polypeptide(L)'
;MTGARPLNPGRWLGVPMLFVILATILFAAPIRMWGLQLPEPIFAMVPAFAWAVIRPSILAPFALLLLGLFLDTFWGGPTGLWGLSLLVAYACVLAGRNMLTGQSRPMLWAWYAGASALSMTAGFLFTMMDSLAMPSLVAVFWQFLATALLFPFAHRLIDRFEDADVRFR
;
A
#
# COMPACT_ATOMS: atom_id res chain seq x y z
N MET A 1 -16.49 24.32 21.83
CA MET A 1 -16.78 24.22 20.39
C MET A 1 -15.46 24.38 19.63
N THR A 2 -14.76 23.28 19.36
CA THR A 2 -13.47 23.33 18.66
C THR A 2 -13.74 23.26 17.17
N GLY A 3 -13.52 24.37 16.47
CA GLY A 3 -13.76 24.50 15.03
C GLY A 3 -13.10 23.37 14.24
N ALA A 4 -13.86 22.85 13.27
CA ALA A 4 -13.45 21.78 12.41
C ALA A 4 -12.25 22.26 11.56
N ARG A 5 -11.05 21.75 11.86
CA ARG A 5 -9.80 22.15 11.20
C ARG A 5 -9.65 21.39 9.90
N PRO A 6 -9.35 22.05 8.76
CA PRO A 6 -9.07 21.35 7.52
C PRO A 6 -7.94 20.33 7.75
N LEU A 7 -8.11 19.11 7.24
CA LEU A 7 -7.10 18.05 7.32
C LEU A 7 -5.83 18.57 6.61
N ASN A 8 -4.80 18.90 7.39
CA ASN A 8 -3.53 19.35 6.84
C ASN A 8 -2.93 18.20 6.00
N PRO A 9 -2.69 18.39 4.68
CA PRO A 9 -2.16 17.34 3.81
C PRO A 9 -0.88 16.70 4.35
N GLY A 10 -0.04 17.49 5.03
CA GLY A 10 1.19 16.99 5.65
C GLY A 10 0.96 15.96 6.76
N ARG A 11 -0.16 16.04 7.48
CA ARG A 11 -0.49 15.04 8.52
C ARG A 11 -1.18 13.80 7.95
N TRP A 12 -2.03 13.97 6.94
CA TRP A 12 -2.77 12.88 6.33
C TRP A 12 -1.90 12.00 5.42
N LEU A 13 -0.94 12.59 4.70
CA LEU A 13 0.02 11.87 3.85
C LEU A 13 1.30 11.55 4.58
N GLY A 14 1.89 12.55 5.25
CA GLY A 14 3.23 12.44 5.83
C GLY A 14 3.33 11.40 6.94
N VAL A 15 2.32 11.32 7.82
CA VAL A 15 2.33 10.36 8.93
C VAL A 15 2.27 8.91 8.41
N PRO A 16 1.31 8.50 7.56
CA PRO A 16 1.33 7.16 6.98
C PRO A 16 2.60 6.84 6.18
N MET A 17 3.12 7.80 5.39
CA MET A 17 4.38 7.59 4.66
C MET A 17 5.54 7.28 5.60
N LEU A 18 5.69 8.05 6.68
CA LEU A 18 6.75 7.83 7.66
C LEU A 18 6.62 6.45 8.31
N PHE A 19 5.40 6.04 8.69
CA PHE A 19 5.16 4.71 9.24
C PHE A 19 5.50 3.60 8.24
N VAL A 20 5.16 3.77 6.96
CA VAL A 20 5.53 2.82 5.90
C VAL A 20 7.05 2.70 5.80
N ILE A 21 7.78 3.81 5.73
CA ILE A 21 9.25 3.82 5.62
C ILE A 21 9.87 3.10 6.84
N LEU A 22 9.45 3.47 8.06
CA LEU A 22 9.98 2.87 9.28
C LEU A 22 9.66 1.38 9.38
N ALA A 23 8.44 0.97 9.01
CA ALA A 23 8.03 -0.43 9.01
C ALA A 23 8.81 -1.24 7.98
N THR A 24 8.99 -0.71 6.76
CA THR A 24 9.81 -1.35 5.72
C THR A 24 11.25 -1.55 6.21
N ILE A 25 11.87 -0.52 6.79
CA ILE A 25 13.24 -0.62 7.32
C ILE A 25 13.32 -1.65 8.45
N LEU A 26 12.36 -1.65 9.39
CA LEU A 26 12.35 -2.55 10.53
C LEU A 26 12.19 -4.03 10.12
N PHE A 27 11.35 -4.31 9.13
CA PHE A 27 11.06 -5.68 8.67
C PHE A 27 12.01 -6.18 7.59
N ALA A 28 12.79 -5.29 6.96
CA ALA A 28 13.87 -5.68 6.07
C ALA A 28 15.16 -6.09 6.79
N ALA A 29 15.22 -5.89 8.12
CA ALA A 29 16.28 -6.49 8.92
C ALA A 29 16.25 -8.02 8.68
N PRO A 30 17.41 -8.67 8.44
CA PRO A 30 17.49 -10.11 8.13
C PRO A 30 17.23 -10.96 9.39
N ILE A 31 16.05 -10.80 9.97
CA ILE A 31 15.58 -11.52 11.14
C ILE A 31 15.12 -12.89 10.63
N ARG A 32 15.92 -13.90 10.93
CA ARG A 32 15.54 -15.30 10.70
C ARG A 32 14.75 -15.78 11.91
N MET A 33 13.46 -15.99 11.75
CA MET A 33 12.67 -16.70 12.78
C MET A 33 12.69 -18.19 12.46
N TRP A 34 13.21 -19.00 13.38
CA TRP A 34 13.22 -20.46 13.23
C TRP A 34 13.91 -20.96 11.93
N GLY A 35 14.91 -20.23 11.45
CA GLY A 35 15.64 -20.55 10.21
C GLY A 35 14.93 -20.14 8.92
N LEU A 36 13.68 -19.66 8.99
CA LEU A 36 12.95 -19.10 7.86
C LEU A 36 13.18 -17.59 7.76
N GLN A 37 13.44 -17.11 6.55
CA GLN A 37 13.48 -15.67 6.26
C GLN A 37 12.04 -15.16 6.28
N LEU A 38 11.77 -14.11 7.05
CA LEU A 38 10.43 -13.52 7.06
C LEU A 38 10.11 -12.98 5.68
N PRO A 39 8.89 -13.19 5.16
CA PRO A 39 8.44 -12.50 3.96
C PRO A 39 8.44 -11.00 4.20
N GLU A 40 8.81 -10.22 3.17
CA GLU A 40 8.94 -8.77 3.23
C GLU A 40 7.64 -8.10 2.77
N PRO A 41 6.70 -7.76 3.66
CA PRO A 41 5.41 -7.20 3.26
C PRO A 41 5.58 -5.81 2.63
N ILE A 42 4.73 -5.51 1.63
CA ILE A 42 4.75 -4.22 0.95
C ILE A 42 3.86 -3.26 1.74
N PHE A 43 4.42 -2.64 2.79
CA PHE A 43 3.67 -1.72 3.64
C PHE A 43 3.03 -0.55 2.88
N ALA A 44 3.62 -0.14 1.75
CA ALA A 44 3.08 0.90 0.89
C ALA A 44 1.71 0.56 0.27
N MET A 45 1.30 -0.72 0.25
CA MET A 45 -0.06 -1.11 -0.15
C MET A 45 -1.13 -0.56 0.78
N VAL A 46 -0.83 -0.38 2.07
CA VAL A 46 -1.75 0.17 3.06
C VAL A 46 -2.25 1.57 2.64
N PRO A 47 -1.39 2.57 2.44
CA PRO A 47 -1.83 3.86 1.93
C PRO A 47 -2.30 3.80 0.47
N ALA A 48 -1.74 2.92 -0.39
CA ALA A 48 -2.20 2.80 -1.78
C ALA A 48 -3.68 2.42 -1.87
N PHE A 49 -4.14 1.53 -1.00
CA PHE A 49 -5.55 1.20 -0.92
C PHE A 49 -6.35 2.28 -0.20
N ALA A 50 -5.92 2.67 1.00
CA ALA A 50 -6.70 3.57 1.86
C ALA A 50 -6.93 4.95 1.23
N TRP A 51 -5.91 5.54 0.59
CA TRP A 51 -6.03 6.85 -0.03
C TRP A 51 -6.93 6.86 -1.26
N ALA A 52 -7.03 5.73 -1.98
CA ALA A 52 -7.99 5.60 -3.08
C ALA A 52 -9.44 5.57 -2.57
N VAL A 53 -9.67 5.07 -1.35
CA VAL A 53 -11.01 4.96 -0.74
C VAL A 53 -11.45 6.26 -0.04
N ILE A 54 -10.63 6.82 0.86
CA ILE A 54 -10.99 7.95 1.75
C ILE A 54 -11.46 9.16 0.93
N ARG A 55 -10.60 9.68 0.05
CA ARG A 55 -10.91 10.82 -0.83
C ARG A 55 -9.87 10.90 -1.95
N PRO A 56 -10.27 10.89 -3.23
CA PRO A 56 -9.34 11.07 -4.32
C PRO A 56 -8.61 12.41 -4.19
N SER A 57 -7.31 12.36 -3.97
CA SER A 57 -6.46 13.55 -3.90
C SER A 57 -5.42 13.49 -5.00
N ILE A 58 -5.07 14.66 -5.54
CA ILE A 58 -4.00 14.78 -6.54
C ILE A 58 -2.63 14.42 -5.92
N LEU A 59 -2.47 14.62 -4.61
CA LEU A 59 -1.20 14.38 -3.90
C LEU A 59 -0.92 12.91 -3.59
N ALA A 60 -1.94 12.08 -3.42
CA ALA A 60 -1.76 10.67 -3.07
C ALA A 60 -0.95 9.87 -4.12
N PRO A 61 -1.21 9.99 -5.44
CA PRO A 61 -0.37 9.38 -6.46
C PRO A 61 1.12 9.79 -6.37
N PHE A 62 1.41 11.08 -6.13
CA PHE A 62 2.78 11.54 -5.98
C PHE A 62 3.45 10.99 -4.71
N ALA A 63 2.70 10.91 -3.61
CA ALA A 63 3.17 10.27 -2.38
C ALA A 63 3.49 8.78 -2.60
N LEU A 64 2.66 8.05 -3.35
CA LEU A 64 2.90 6.66 -3.73
C LEU A 64 4.10 6.51 -4.66
N LEU A 65 4.29 7.43 -5.61
CA LEU A 65 5.47 7.46 -6.46
C LEU A 65 6.75 7.61 -5.62
N LEU A 66 6.76 8.56 -4.66
CA LEU A 66 7.89 8.77 -3.76
C LEU A 66 8.16 7.54 -2.88
N LEU A 67 7.11 6.91 -2.34
CA LEU A 67 7.25 5.64 -1.61
C LEU A 67 7.80 4.52 -2.51
N GLY A 68 7.33 4.44 -3.76
CA GLY A 68 7.82 3.48 -4.74
C GLY A 68 9.31 3.67 -5.05
N LEU A 69 9.74 4.91 -5.30
CA LEU A 69 11.16 5.24 -5.52
C LEU A 69 12.02 4.90 -4.30
N PHE A 70 11.49 5.12 -3.09
CA PHE A 70 12.14 4.66 -1.87
C PHE A 70 12.28 3.12 -1.86
N LEU A 71 11.24 2.37 -2.17
CA LEU A 71 11.29 0.89 -2.23
C LEU A 71 12.27 0.39 -3.29
N ASP A 72 12.27 0.99 -4.48
CA ASP A 72 13.21 0.66 -5.56
C ASP A 72 14.66 0.86 -5.10
N THR A 73 14.95 2.01 -4.49
CA THR A 73 16.29 2.33 -3.98
C THR A 73 16.69 1.42 -2.82
N PHE A 74 15.76 1.14 -1.91
CA PHE A 74 16.01 0.41 -0.68
C PHE A 74 16.22 -1.09 -0.92
N TRP A 75 15.45 -1.69 -1.83
CA TRP A 75 15.58 -3.09 -2.22
C TRP A 75 16.54 -3.32 -3.39
N GLY A 76 17.11 -2.25 -3.96
CA GLY A 76 18.03 -2.33 -5.11
C GLY A 76 17.35 -2.78 -6.40
N GLY A 77 16.05 -2.50 -6.55
CA GLY A 77 15.29 -2.78 -7.76
C GLY A 77 15.39 -1.68 -8.82
N PRO A 78 14.91 -1.93 -10.05
CA PRO A 78 14.86 -0.93 -11.11
C PRO A 78 14.04 0.30 -10.70
N THR A 79 14.55 1.49 -11.01
CA THR A 79 13.87 2.75 -10.70
C THR A 79 12.49 2.83 -11.35
N GLY A 80 11.46 3.06 -10.54
CA GLY A 80 10.07 3.20 -10.98
C GLY A 80 9.27 1.90 -10.93
N LEU A 81 9.88 0.75 -10.62
CA LEU A 81 9.19 -0.54 -10.57
C LEU A 81 8.07 -0.52 -9.53
N TRP A 82 8.39 -0.24 -8.27
CA TRP A 82 7.40 -0.19 -7.20
C TRP A 82 6.49 1.03 -7.31
N GLY A 83 7.03 2.15 -7.83
CA GLY A 83 6.21 3.33 -8.13
C GLY A 83 5.05 3.01 -9.07
N LEU A 84 5.33 2.35 -10.20
CA LEU A 84 4.31 1.95 -11.17
C LEU A 84 3.37 0.88 -10.61
N SER A 85 3.90 -0.14 -9.94
CA SER A 85 3.09 -1.23 -9.36
C SER A 85 2.06 -0.71 -8.35
N LEU A 86 2.48 0.20 -7.46
CA LEU A 86 1.59 0.84 -6.49
C LEU A 86 0.55 1.72 -7.16
N LEU A 87 0.93 2.47 -8.21
CA LEU A 87 0.03 3.33 -8.96
C LEU A 87 -1.03 2.55 -9.73
N VAL A 88 -0.68 1.40 -10.31
CA VAL A 88 -1.65 0.50 -10.97
C VAL A 88 -2.69 0.01 -9.97
N ALA A 89 -2.26 -0.44 -8.79
CA ALA A 89 -3.19 -0.86 -7.73
C ALA A 89 -4.06 0.31 -7.24
N TYR A 90 -3.46 1.47 -6.96
CA TYR A 90 -4.21 2.67 -6.57
C TYR A 90 -5.26 3.07 -7.62
N ALA A 91 -4.89 3.09 -8.91
CA ALA A 91 -5.78 3.44 -9.99
C ALA A 91 -6.95 2.45 -10.13
N CYS A 92 -6.68 1.15 -9.98
CA CYS A 92 -7.70 0.12 -10.00
C CYS A 92 -8.71 0.28 -8.86
N VAL A 93 -8.22 0.49 -7.63
CA VAL A 93 -9.07 0.72 -6.44
C VAL A 93 -9.86 2.01 -6.60
N LEU A 94 -9.24 3.06 -7.12
CA LEU A 94 -9.89 4.34 -7.37
C LEU A 94 -11.03 4.21 -8.40
N ALA A 95 -10.82 3.46 -9.48
CA ALA A 95 -11.85 3.17 -10.47
C ALA A 95 -13.01 2.35 -9.89
N GLY A 96 -12.69 1.40 -9.00
CA GLY A 96 -13.67 0.57 -8.28
C GLY A 96 -14.29 1.21 -7.04
N ARG A 97 -13.93 2.45 -6.68
CA ARG A 97 -14.28 3.09 -5.40
C ARG A 97 -15.78 3.06 -5.10
N ASN A 98 -16.63 3.29 -6.11
CA ASN A 98 -18.07 3.30 -5.93
C ASN A 98 -18.64 1.93 -5.50
N MET A 99 -17.95 0.83 -5.82
CA MET A 99 -18.33 -0.53 -5.43
C MET A 99 -17.92 -0.87 -4.00
N LEU A 100 -16.97 -0.12 -3.42
CA LEU A 100 -16.45 -0.31 -2.06
C LEU A 100 -17.32 0.34 -0.99
N THR A 101 -18.06 1.40 -1.35
CA THR A 101 -18.92 2.14 -0.42
C THR A 101 -20.00 1.24 0.16
N GLY A 102 -20.13 1.20 1.48
CA GLY A 102 -21.14 0.40 2.18
C GLY A 102 -20.87 -1.11 2.18
N GLN A 103 -19.70 -1.55 1.73
CA GLN A 103 -19.33 -2.96 1.77
C GLN A 103 -18.94 -3.42 3.17
N SER A 104 -19.13 -4.72 3.42
CA SER A 104 -18.68 -5.34 4.66
C SER A 104 -17.15 -5.39 4.76
N ARG A 105 -16.63 -5.43 5.98
CA ARG A 105 -15.18 -5.51 6.24
C ARG A 105 -14.48 -6.68 5.53
N PRO A 106 -15.04 -7.91 5.43
CA PRO A 106 -14.45 -8.99 4.65
C PRO A 106 -14.40 -8.70 3.15
N MET A 107 -15.40 -8.00 2.60
CA MET A 107 -15.39 -7.60 1.19
C MET A 107 -14.29 -6.56 0.93
N LEU A 108 -14.13 -5.56 1.81
CA LEU A 108 -13.03 -4.60 1.72
C LEU A 108 -11.66 -5.29 1.80
N TRP A 109 -11.52 -6.32 2.64
CA TRP A 109 -10.32 -7.16 2.68
C TRP A 109 -10.06 -7.86 1.35
N ALA A 110 -11.09 -8.44 0.72
CA ALA A 110 -10.96 -9.12 -0.56
C ALA A 110 -10.49 -8.16 -1.67
N TRP A 111 -11.01 -6.93 -1.68
CA TRP A 111 -10.54 -5.87 -2.59
C TRP A 111 -9.09 -5.46 -2.33
N TYR A 112 -8.71 -5.30 -1.06
CA TYR A 112 -7.33 -5.01 -0.68
C TYR A 112 -6.37 -6.13 -1.10
N ALA A 113 -6.77 -7.39 -0.90
CA ALA A 113 -6.01 -8.55 -1.35
C ALA A 113 -5.91 -8.57 -2.89
N GLY A 114 -7.00 -8.35 -3.62
CA GLY A 114 -7.00 -8.25 -5.08
C GLY A 114 -6.07 -7.14 -5.60
N ALA A 115 -6.11 -5.95 -5.00
CA ALA A 115 -5.22 -4.84 -5.33
C ALA A 115 -3.74 -5.16 -5.03
N SER A 116 -3.48 -5.88 -3.93
CA SER A 116 -2.13 -6.33 -3.58
C SER A 116 -1.61 -7.35 -4.61
N ALA A 117 -2.44 -8.32 -5.01
CA ALA A 117 -2.11 -9.28 -6.05
C ALA A 117 -1.81 -8.59 -7.39
N LEU A 118 -2.60 -7.58 -7.75
CA LEU A 118 -2.38 -6.79 -8.96
C LEU A 118 -1.04 -6.04 -8.93
N SER A 119 -0.74 -5.34 -7.82
CA SER A 119 0.54 -4.63 -7.64
C SER A 119 1.72 -5.60 -7.74
N MET A 120 1.64 -6.74 -7.07
CA MET A 120 2.70 -7.74 -7.07
C MET A 120 2.86 -8.43 -8.42
N THR A 121 1.77 -8.62 -9.17
CA THR A 121 1.83 -9.13 -10.54
C THR A 121 2.54 -8.14 -11.45
N ALA A 122 2.26 -6.84 -11.32
CA ALA A 122 3.00 -5.81 -12.05
C ALA A 122 4.50 -5.84 -11.67
N GLY A 123 4.83 -5.88 -10.38
CA GLY A 123 6.21 -5.97 -9.91
C GLY A 123 6.94 -7.23 -10.38
N PHE A 124 6.26 -8.38 -10.38
CA PHE A 124 6.78 -9.64 -10.90
C PHE A 124 7.10 -9.55 -12.38
N LEU A 125 6.16 -9.04 -13.20
CA LEU A 125 6.35 -8.89 -14.64
C LEU A 125 7.49 -7.92 -14.95
N PHE A 126 7.58 -6.78 -14.25
CA PHE A 126 8.67 -5.82 -14.43
C PHE A 126 10.03 -6.41 -14.04
N THR A 127 10.10 -7.15 -12.94
CA THR A 127 11.34 -7.84 -12.51
C THR A 127 11.75 -8.92 -13.51
N MET A 128 10.78 -9.67 -14.04
CA MET A 128 11.02 -10.70 -15.04
C MET A 128 11.55 -10.11 -16.35
N MET A 129 11.01 -8.96 -16.79
CA MET A 129 11.47 -8.26 -17.98
C MET A 129 12.88 -7.69 -17.83
N ASP A 130 13.23 -7.20 -16.63
CA ASP A 130 14.54 -6.61 -16.33
C ASP A 130 15.64 -7.68 -16.15
N SER A 131 15.38 -8.71 -15.36
CA SER A 131 16.37 -9.74 -15.01
C SER A 131 16.41 -10.93 -15.96
N LEU A 132 15.39 -11.11 -16.81
CA LEU A 132 15.14 -12.32 -17.62
C LEU A 132 15.11 -13.63 -16.81
N ALA A 133 15.05 -13.53 -15.48
CA ALA A 133 14.95 -14.63 -14.56
C ALA A 133 13.55 -14.66 -13.96
N MET A 134 13.05 -15.86 -13.65
CA MET A 134 11.74 -16.01 -13.04
C MET A 134 11.87 -15.86 -11.51
N PRO A 135 11.27 -14.82 -10.89
CA PRO A 135 11.27 -14.69 -9.44
C PRO A 135 10.64 -15.91 -8.78
N SER A 136 11.09 -16.25 -7.56
CA SER A 136 10.54 -17.39 -6.82
C SER A 136 9.05 -17.18 -6.53
N LEU A 137 8.20 -18.01 -7.13
CA LEU A 137 6.75 -17.96 -6.91
C LEU A 137 6.37 -18.20 -5.45
N VAL A 138 7.15 -19.02 -4.74
CA VAL A 138 6.94 -19.27 -3.29
C VAL A 138 7.22 -18.00 -2.49
N ALA A 139 8.29 -17.26 -2.82
CA ALA A 139 8.60 -16.00 -2.15
C ALA A 139 7.52 -14.95 -2.41
N VAL A 140 7.08 -14.81 -3.67
CA VAL A 140 5.99 -13.90 -4.07
C VAL A 140 4.69 -14.26 -3.34
N PHE A 141 4.37 -15.54 -3.22
CA PHE A 141 3.18 -16.00 -2.50
C PHE A 141 3.23 -15.63 -1.00
N TRP A 142 4.36 -15.86 -0.33
CA TRP A 142 4.50 -15.49 1.08
C TRP A 142 4.48 -13.98 1.30
N GLN A 143 5.10 -13.23 0.40
CA GLN A 143 5.06 -11.77 0.41
C GLN A 143 3.63 -11.25 0.19
N PHE A 144 2.86 -11.89 -0.69
CA PHE A 144 1.46 -11.57 -0.92
C PHE A 144 0.64 -11.82 0.34
N LEU A 145 0.79 -12.98 0.96
CA LEU A 145 0.05 -13.31 2.17
C LEU A 145 0.37 -12.31 3.30
N ALA A 146 1.65 -12.00 3.51
CA ALA A 146 2.08 -11.01 4.51
C ALA A 146 1.49 -9.63 4.22
N THR A 147 1.47 -9.21 2.95
CA THR A 147 0.90 -7.93 2.53
C THR A 147 -0.62 -7.91 2.71
N ALA A 148 -1.33 -9.00 2.37
CA ALA A 148 -2.78 -9.15 2.52
C ALA A 148 -3.22 -9.08 4.00
N LEU A 149 -2.37 -9.56 4.92
CA LEU A 149 -2.59 -9.46 6.36
C LEU A 149 -2.48 -8.03 6.91
N LEU A 150 -1.92 -7.08 6.15
CA LEU A 150 -1.84 -5.68 6.56
C LEU A 150 -3.17 -4.91 6.44
N PHE A 151 -4.21 -5.53 5.88
CA PHE A 151 -5.52 -4.89 5.72
C PHE A 151 -6.07 -4.19 6.98
N PRO A 152 -5.95 -4.71 8.22
CA PRO A 152 -6.44 -4.00 9.40
C PRO A 152 -5.83 -2.60 9.57
N PHE A 153 -4.61 -2.37 9.09
CA PHE A 153 -4.00 -1.04 9.08
C PHE A 153 -4.61 -0.13 8.02
N ALA A 154 -4.89 -0.66 6.83
CA ALA A 154 -5.59 0.08 5.77
C ALA A 154 -7.00 0.47 6.22
N HIS A 155 -7.74 -0.47 6.81
CA HIS A 155 -9.08 -0.22 7.33
C HIS A 155 -9.08 0.84 8.43
N ARG A 156 -8.17 0.75 9.42
CA ARG A 156 -8.03 1.80 10.46
C ARG A 156 -7.67 3.16 9.89
N LEU A 157 -6.88 3.20 8.82
CA LEU A 157 -6.51 4.43 8.14
C LEU A 157 -7.73 5.05 7.44
N ILE A 158 -8.58 4.22 6.82
CA ILE A 158 -9.85 4.62 6.21
C ILE A 158 -10.77 5.20 7.29
N ASP A 159 -11.10 4.43 8.33
CA ASP A 159 -12.03 4.84 9.39
C ASP A 159 -11.60 6.17 10.03
N ARG A 160 -10.30 6.33 10.33
CA ARG A 160 -9.75 7.52 10.98
C ARG A 160 -9.99 8.81 10.18
N PHE A 161 -9.98 8.73 8.85
CA PHE A 161 -10.05 9.92 8.00
C PHE A 161 -11.39 10.08 7.28
N GLU A 162 -12.18 9.02 7.17
CA GLU A 162 -13.58 9.09 6.75
C GLU A 162 -14.45 9.74 7.85
N ASP A 163 -14.26 9.35 9.11
CA ASP A 163 -14.95 9.96 10.27
C ASP A 163 -14.62 11.45 10.46
N ALA A 164 -13.43 11.87 10.01
CA ALA A 164 -13.03 13.26 10.04
C ALA A 164 -13.86 14.11 9.07
N ASP A 165 -14.30 13.57 7.92
CA ASP A 165 -15.09 14.29 6.90
C ASP A 165 -16.59 14.39 7.30
N VAL A 166 -17.14 13.40 8.00
CA VAL A 166 -18.56 13.41 8.45
C VAL A 166 -18.85 14.55 9.45
N ARG A 167 -17.86 14.96 10.26
CA ARG A 167 -18.00 16.11 11.17
C ARG A 167 -18.17 17.46 10.45
N PHE A 168 -18.01 17.52 9.13
CA PHE A 168 -18.18 18.74 8.33
C PHE A 168 -19.51 18.79 7.54
N ARG A 169 -20.38 17.79 7.70
CA ARG A 169 -21.78 17.85 7.22
C ARG A 169 -22.71 18.27 8.36
#